data_AF-A0A1V6SRM8-F1
#
_entry.id   AF-A0A1V6SRM8-F1
#
_cell.length_a   1.000
_cell.length_b   1.000
_cell.length_c   1.000
_cell.angle_alpha   90.00
_cell.angle_beta   90.00
_cell.angle_gamma   90.00
#
_symmetry.space_group_name_H-M   'P 1'
#
loop_
_entity.id
_entity.type
_entity.pdbx_description
1 polymer ?
#
loop_
_entity_poly.entity_id
_entity_poly.type
_entity_poly.pdbx_seq_one_letter_code
_entity_poly.pdbx_strand_id
1 'polypeptide(L)'
;MPPKKSTPATKASSTKATAPKSAKASTTSAPKPKSTTKATASSSKATATAKASSKASTTTKATPGRGRPKKMDTEPATKSSKASTKKETSDKSRKTNTTKTSTTTSTTNGTAGASRKRKADEVEEKVHEEKKPREIKKARTTQPREPKPKAPKVVINKAPTTRLNVYVCGEGSSGELGLGTAKNVIDVKRPRLNQLLAADKVGVVQIAVGGMHCVALSHDNQIYTWGVNDQGALGRSTEWDGGYKEIDAGSDSDSDDEDSGLNPRESTPTAIPESFFPKDTVFVQVAAADSASFALTDDGLVYGWGTFRSNDGILGFDETHRVQMTPILIPSLKKITYLACGANHVLALNEKGKVFSWGSGQQNQLGRRIVERNKLHGLQPREFGIRKKVVSIGCGSYHSFAIAATGTVYSWGLNSFGATAIREGAGDDEAAIVHPTVVDSLSDRDIVQLCGGSHHSMGRTADGKCLVWGRLDGFQSGLKVDTLADDAVIKDERGRPRILIQPTQVPGINAKGIAAASDHSLVVDADGKAWSWGFSATYQTGQGTQDDIEVATVIDNTAVRGKQLNWVGAGGQFSVFTSPATE
;
A
#
# COMPACT_ATOMS: atom_id res chain seq x y z
N MET A 1 36.90 -3.51 60.47
CA MET A 1 38.19 -2.98 61.00
C MET A 1 39.19 -4.13 61.08
N PRO A 2 40.53 -3.88 61.04
CA PRO A 2 41.26 -4.14 59.79
C PRO A 2 42.54 -5.05 59.98
N PRO A 3 43.62 -4.98 59.18
CA PRO A 3 43.70 -5.72 57.92
C PRO A 3 45.01 -6.52 57.68
N LYS A 4 45.15 -7.02 56.43
CA LYS A 4 46.35 -7.67 55.82
C LYS A 4 47.57 -6.72 55.80
N LYS A 5 48.85 -7.14 55.90
CA LYS A 5 49.69 -8.19 55.25
C LYS A 5 50.49 -7.67 54.02
N SER A 6 51.61 -8.32 53.71
CA SER A 6 52.84 -7.74 53.14
C SER A 6 53.10 -7.97 51.62
N THR A 7 54.32 -7.64 51.16
CA THR A 7 54.74 -7.31 49.78
C THR A 7 55.46 -8.48 49.04
N PRO A 8 56.46 -8.33 48.12
CA PRO A 8 56.32 -8.87 46.74
C PRO A 8 57.46 -9.83 46.26
N ALA A 9 57.35 -10.43 45.06
CA ALA A 9 58.53 -10.90 44.28
C ALA A 9 58.29 -11.25 42.78
N THR A 10 59.31 -10.93 41.99
CA THR A 10 59.57 -11.08 40.54
C THR A 10 59.91 -12.51 40.07
N LYS A 11 59.60 -12.89 38.80
CA LYS A 11 60.53 -13.43 37.74
C LYS A 11 59.89 -14.34 36.67
N ALA A 12 60.33 -14.18 35.41
CA ALA A 12 60.50 -15.23 34.38
C ALA A 12 61.45 -14.70 33.27
N SER A 13 62.07 -15.56 32.45
CA SER A 13 63.10 -15.17 31.46
C SER A 13 62.99 -15.88 30.10
N SER A 14 63.78 -15.42 29.13
CA SER A 14 63.75 -15.79 27.70
C SER A 14 64.59 -17.03 27.32
N THR A 15 64.29 -17.59 26.15
CA THR A 15 65.24 -18.30 25.26
C THR A 15 64.85 -18.05 23.77
N LYS A 16 65.67 -18.54 22.82
CA LYS A 16 65.81 -17.96 21.47
C LYS A 16 66.17 -19.05 20.42
N ALA A 17 65.83 -18.79 19.15
CA ALA A 17 66.63 -19.02 17.93
C ALA A 17 66.12 -19.99 16.81
N THR A 18 66.16 -19.44 15.59
CA THR A 18 66.50 -20.07 14.28
C THR A 18 65.55 -21.03 13.55
N ALA A 19 65.72 -21.06 12.22
CA ALA A 19 64.94 -21.78 11.21
C ALA A 19 65.85 -22.69 10.35
N PRO A 20 65.31 -23.36 9.31
CA PRO A 20 65.97 -23.30 7.99
C PRO A 20 64.99 -23.11 6.80
N LYS A 21 65.54 -23.06 5.57
CA LYS A 21 64.82 -22.86 4.30
C LYS A 21 64.83 -24.10 3.39
N SER A 22 63.80 -24.19 2.53
CA SER A 22 63.81 -24.61 1.10
C SER A 22 64.34 -25.98 0.64
N ALA A 23 63.54 -26.65 -0.21
CA ALA A 23 63.98 -27.52 -1.31
C ALA A 23 62.98 -27.49 -2.49
N LYS A 24 63.36 -27.97 -3.68
CA LYS A 24 62.53 -28.06 -4.91
C LYS A 24 62.41 -29.51 -5.40
N ALA A 25 61.30 -29.88 -6.04
CA ALA A 25 61.17 -30.86 -7.15
C ALA A 25 59.69 -30.99 -7.58
N SER A 26 59.33 -31.65 -8.68
CA SER A 26 59.45 -31.21 -10.09
C SER A 26 58.76 -32.23 -11.02
N THR A 27 57.94 -31.76 -11.97
CA THR A 27 57.54 -32.42 -13.24
C THR A 27 57.01 -33.88 -13.25
N THR A 28 55.82 -34.08 -13.83
CA THR A 28 55.58 -35.08 -14.90
C THR A 28 54.33 -34.75 -15.72
N SER A 29 54.10 -35.45 -16.83
CA SER A 29 53.16 -35.10 -17.92
C SER A 29 51.85 -35.91 -17.92
N ALA A 30 50.87 -35.46 -18.72
CA ALA A 30 49.60 -36.13 -18.96
C ALA A 30 49.73 -37.48 -19.73
N PRO A 31 48.62 -38.24 -19.84
CA PRO A 31 48.03 -38.40 -21.17
C PRO A 31 46.49 -38.33 -21.23
N LYS A 32 45.97 -38.08 -22.44
CA LYS A 32 44.60 -38.45 -22.85
C LYS A 32 44.59 -39.87 -23.43
N PRO A 33 43.43 -40.55 -23.43
CA PRO A 33 42.99 -41.23 -24.65
C PRO A 33 41.61 -40.75 -25.14
N LYS A 34 41.25 -41.13 -26.37
CA LYS A 34 39.92 -40.92 -26.99
C LYS A 34 39.24 -42.28 -27.26
N SER A 35 37.91 -42.28 -27.14
CA SER A 35 36.90 -43.03 -27.93
C SER A 35 37.21 -44.43 -28.53
N THR A 36 36.31 -45.38 -28.26
CA THR A 36 35.81 -46.35 -29.25
C THR A 36 34.29 -46.55 -29.06
N THR A 37 33.62 -47.18 -30.04
CA THR A 37 32.16 -47.06 -30.27
C THR A 37 31.42 -48.40 -30.33
N LYS A 38 30.12 -48.38 -29.95
CA LYS A 38 28.96 -49.25 -30.32
C LYS A 38 28.00 -49.40 -29.12
N ALA A 39 26.68 -49.56 -29.27
CA ALA A 39 25.81 -49.40 -30.46
C ALA A 39 24.37 -49.06 -30.03
N THR A 40 23.56 -48.67 -31.02
CA THR A 40 22.12 -48.38 -31.01
C THR A 40 21.22 -49.33 -30.22
N ALA A 41 20.28 -48.75 -29.47
CA ALA A 41 18.91 -49.27 -29.33
C ALA A 41 17.93 -48.10 -29.19
N SER A 42 16.94 -48.01 -30.08
CA SER A 42 15.92 -46.96 -30.07
C SER A 42 14.61 -47.46 -29.45
N SER A 43 14.01 -46.67 -28.56
CA SER A 43 12.56 -46.75 -28.33
C SER A 43 11.98 -45.36 -28.12
N SER A 44 11.03 -45.00 -28.97
CA SER A 44 10.25 -43.77 -28.86
C SER A 44 9.08 -43.98 -27.89
N LYS A 45 8.90 -43.09 -26.92
CA LYS A 45 7.59 -42.91 -26.29
C LYS A 45 7.36 -41.45 -25.92
N ALA A 46 6.33 -40.87 -26.51
CA ALA A 46 5.91 -39.51 -26.20
C ALA A 46 5.35 -39.44 -24.77
N THR A 47 5.56 -38.33 -24.09
CA THR A 47 4.83 -37.93 -22.89
C THR A 47 4.33 -36.50 -23.10
N ALA A 48 3.05 -36.25 -22.87
CA ALA A 48 2.38 -35.04 -23.35
C ALA A 48 2.67 -33.80 -22.49
N THR A 49 2.68 -32.63 -23.13
CA THR A 49 2.69 -31.32 -22.48
C THR A 49 1.37 -31.09 -21.72
N ALA A 50 1.41 -31.19 -20.39
CA ALA A 50 0.27 -30.89 -19.52
C ALA A 50 0.18 -29.39 -19.21
N LYS A 51 -0.61 -28.65 -20.01
CA LYS A 51 -0.86 -27.21 -19.84
C LYS A 51 -1.78 -26.98 -18.62
N ALA A 52 -1.22 -26.68 -17.46
CA ALA A 52 -1.96 -26.50 -16.21
C ALA A 52 -2.69 -25.15 -16.14
N SER A 53 -3.95 -25.11 -16.57
CA SER A 53 -4.82 -23.93 -16.43
C SER A 53 -5.56 -23.94 -15.08
N SER A 54 -5.32 -22.93 -14.24
CA SER A 54 -6.09 -22.71 -13.01
C SER A 54 -7.45 -22.07 -13.30
N LYS A 55 -8.52 -22.87 -13.20
CA LYS A 55 -9.90 -22.36 -13.03
C LYS A 55 -10.56 -23.06 -11.85
N ALA A 56 -11.30 -22.28 -11.07
CA ALA A 56 -11.99 -22.76 -9.88
C ALA A 56 -13.15 -23.73 -10.22
N SER A 57 -13.45 -24.64 -9.29
CA SER A 57 -14.64 -25.48 -9.33
C SER A 57 -15.29 -25.57 -7.95
N THR A 58 -16.41 -24.87 -7.77
CA THR A 58 -17.36 -25.14 -6.68
C THR A 58 -18.12 -26.44 -6.94
N THR A 59 -18.61 -27.09 -5.88
CA THR A 59 -19.30 -28.38 -5.96
C THR A 59 -20.80 -28.26 -5.72
N THR A 60 -21.61 -28.53 -6.74
CA THR A 60 -23.05 -28.84 -6.63
C THR A 60 -23.41 -30.03 -7.53
N LYS A 61 -24.51 -30.74 -7.22
CA LYS A 61 -24.72 -32.13 -7.64
C LYS A 61 -26.03 -32.34 -8.42
N ALA A 62 -25.88 -32.69 -9.71
CA ALA A 62 -26.79 -33.43 -10.60
C ALA A 62 -28.29 -33.01 -10.78
N THR A 63 -28.60 -32.43 -11.96
CA THR A 63 -29.47 -32.92 -13.08
C THR A 63 -30.62 -33.95 -12.86
N PRO A 64 -31.57 -34.19 -13.84
CA PRO A 64 -31.72 -33.65 -15.22
C PRO A 64 -33.16 -33.26 -15.71
N GLY A 65 -33.27 -32.67 -16.92
CA GLY A 65 -34.51 -32.65 -17.75
C GLY A 65 -34.72 -31.36 -18.60
N ARG A 66 -34.16 -31.17 -19.81
CA ARG A 66 -34.41 -31.81 -21.13
C ARG A 66 -35.58 -31.18 -21.94
N GLY A 67 -35.30 -30.17 -22.80
CA GLY A 67 -36.27 -29.58 -23.75
C GLY A 67 -35.64 -28.62 -24.79
N ARG A 68 -36.04 -28.71 -26.07
CA ARG A 68 -35.45 -28.08 -27.28
C ARG A 68 -36.54 -27.19 -27.97
N PRO A 69 -36.29 -26.38 -29.04
CA PRO A 69 -35.56 -25.10 -29.10
C PRO A 69 -36.28 -23.93 -29.87
N LYS A 70 -35.60 -22.77 -29.94
CA LYS A 70 -35.54 -21.77 -31.05
C LYS A 70 -36.76 -20.89 -31.44
N LYS A 71 -36.36 -19.63 -31.72
CA LYS A 71 -36.82 -18.64 -32.73
C LYS A 71 -37.82 -17.53 -32.33
N MET A 72 -37.50 -16.35 -32.88
CA MET A 72 -38.32 -15.21 -33.34
C MET A 72 -39.82 -15.49 -33.59
N ASP A 73 -40.76 -14.55 -33.47
CA ASP A 73 -40.70 -13.09 -33.76
C ASP A 73 -41.73 -12.23 -32.97
N THR A 74 -41.81 -10.93 -33.27
CA THR A 74 -42.93 -9.96 -33.03
C THR A 74 -43.29 -9.45 -31.62
N GLU A 75 -43.07 -8.14 -31.42
CA GLU A 75 -43.97 -7.21 -30.70
C GLU A 75 -45.24 -6.89 -31.54
N PRO A 76 -46.25 -6.12 -31.06
CA PRO A 76 -46.49 -5.53 -29.73
C PRO A 76 -47.91 -5.83 -29.16
N ALA A 77 -48.25 -5.31 -27.96
CA ALA A 77 -49.53 -4.56 -27.71
C ALA A 77 -49.85 -4.28 -26.21
N THR A 78 -49.84 -2.99 -25.85
CA THR A 78 -50.81 -2.25 -25.00
C THR A 78 -51.53 -2.87 -23.77
N LYS A 79 -51.33 -2.20 -22.62
CA LYS A 79 -52.36 -1.64 -21.71
C LYS A 79 -53.37 -2.54 -20.95
N SER A 80 -53.06 -2.67 -19.65
CA SER A 80 -53.87 -2.18 -18.52
C SER A 80 -55.14 -2.90 -18.01
N SER A 81 -54.99 -3.41 -16.78
CA SER A 81 -55.79 -3.07 -15.57
C SER A 81 -56.94 -3.99 -15.12
N LYS A 82 -57.03 -4.08 -13.78
CA LYS A 82 -58.13 -4.59 -12.92
C LYS A 82 -58.43 -6.10 -13.00
N ALA A 83 -59.07 -6.72 -12.00
CA ALA A 83 -59.02 -6.54 -10.54
C ALA A 83 -59.83 -7.67 -9.86
N SER A 84 -59.38 -8.18 -8.71
CA SER A 84 -60.17 -9.01 -7.75
C SER A 84 -60.69 -10.38 -8.31
N THR A 85 -61.18 -11.36 -7.54
CA THR A 85 -61.60 -11.36 -6.12
C THR A 85 -61.35 -12.71 -5.40
N LYS A 86 -61.28 -12.63 -4.07
CA LYS A 86 -61.27 -13.67 -3.02
C LYS A 86 -62.27 -14.84 -3.16
N LYS A 87 -61.98 -15.97 -2.48
CA LYS A 87 -62.60 -16.40 -1.18
C LYS A 87 -61.76 -17.51 -0.53
N GLU A 88 -61.45 -17.47 0.78
CA GLU A 88 -62.23 -17.92 1.96
C GLU A 88 -62.47 -19.45 1.99
N THR A 89 -62.34 -20.17 3.12
CA THR A 89 -62.91 -19.96 4.48
C THR A 89 -61.90 -20.22 5.63
N SER A 90 -62.10 -19.86 6.91
CA SER A 90 -63.07 -19.01 7.68
C SER A 90 -62.34 -18.50 8.97
N ASP A 91 -62.85 -18.14 10.18
CA ASP A 91 -64.17 -18.15 10.84
C ASP A 91 -64.22 -17.22 12.11
N LYS A 92 -65.24 -17.41 12.97
CA LYS A 92 -65.50 -17.03 14.39
C LYS A 92 -64.32 -16.56 15.28
N SER A 93 -64.50 -15.65 16.26
CA SER A 93 -65.66 -14.85 16.78
C SER A 93 -65.15 -13.83 17.84
N ARG A 94 -65.94 -12.98 18.54
CA ARG A 94 -67.02 -12.01 18.19
C ARG A 94 -67.31 -11.12 19.44
N LYS A 95 -67.49 -9.78 19.27
CA LYS A 95 -68.15 -8.78 20.19
C LYS A 95 -67.49 -8.29 21.51
N THR A 96 -67.06 -7.02 21.51
CA THR A 96 -67.61 -5.82 22.25
C THR A 96 -68.78 -6.02 23.27
N ASN A 97 -69.02 -5.22 24.33
CA ASN A 97 -68.58 -3.83 24.66
C ASN A 97 -68.90 -3.34 26.12
N THR A 98 -68.38 -2.14 26.47
CA THR A 98 -68.95 -1.06 27.36
C THR A 98 -69.06 -1.10 28.92
N THR A 99 -68.63 0.03 29.50
CA THR A 99 -69.21 0.90 30.59
C THR A 99 -68.87 0.80 32.10
N LYS A 100 -68.72 2.02 32.70
CA LYS A 100 -69.00 2.47 34.10
C LYS A 100 -68.01 2.05 35.22
N THR A 101 -67.70 2.85 36.26
CA THR A 101 -67.91 4.29 36.62
C THR A 101 -66.76 4.77 37.54
N SER A 102 -66.59 6.09 37.70
CA SER A 102 -65.60 6.78 38.56
C SER A 102 -65.93 6.85 40.07
N THR A 103 -64.87 7.04 40.88
CA THR A 103 -64.92 7.79 42.16
C THR A 103 -63.70 8.74 42.26
N THR A 104 -63.62 9.61 43.27
CA THR A 104 -63.13 11.00 43.06
C THR A 104 -62.23 11.57 44.18
N THR A 105 -61.12 12.21 43.79
CA THR A 105 -60.45 13.39 44.43
C THR A 105 -59.40 13.92 43.43
N SER A 106 -59.53 15.13 42.84
CA SER A 106 -59.11 16.47 43.34
C SER A 106 -57.59 16.59 43.59
N THR A 107 -56.82 17.56 43.06
CA THR A 107 -57.09 18.89 42.45
C THR A 107 -56.20 19.10 41.21
N THR A 108 -56.63 19.69 40.08
CA THR A 108 -56.82 21.14 39.79
C THR A 108 -55.62 22.05 40.16
N ASN A 109 -55.18 23.02 39.35
CA ASN A 109 -55.89 23.75 38.27
C ASN A 109 -55.01 24.09 37.05
N GLY A 110 -55.66 24.48 35.95
CA GLY A 110 -55.07 25.16 34.79
C GLY A 110 -56.15 25.71 33.84
N THR A 111 -55.78 26.58 32.90
CA THR A 111 -56.63 27.12 31.81
C THR A 111 -55.70 27.44 30.62
N ALA A 112 -55.90 26.95 29.39
CA ALA A 112 -57.02 27.11 28.45
C ALA A 112 -57.07 28.51 27.77
N GLY A 113 -57.27 28.65 26.46
CA GLY A 113 -57.36 27.65 25.38
C GLY A 113 -58.07 28.17 24.10
N ALA A 114 -58.09 27.35 23.03
CA ALA A 114 -58.82 27.51 21.75
C ALA A 114 -58.29 28.52 20.69
N SER A 115 -58.66 28.47 19.38
CA SER A 115 -58.86 27.32 18.46
C SER A 115 -58.99 27.74 16.96
N ARG A 116 -58.93 26.77 16.03
CA ARG A 116 -59.52 26.76 14.65
C ARG A 116 -59.04 27.72 13.52
N LYS A 117 -57.94 27.32 12.88
CA LYS A 117 -57.75 27.12 11.41
C LYS A 117 -58.94 27.39 10.44
N ARG A 118 -58.80 28.34 9.46
CA ARG A 118 -58.99 28.14 7.98
C ARG A 118 -58.97 29.43 7.10
N LYS A 119 -58.15 29.39 6.03
CA LYS A 119 -58.27 30.04 4.68
C LYS A 119 -58.38 31.58 4.52
N ALA A 120 -58.10 32.02 3.28
CA ALA A 120 -58.15 33.39 2.74
C ALA A 120 -59.49 33.61 1.97
N ASP A 121 -59.80 34.73 1.27
CA ASP A 121 -59.08 35.42 0.19
C ASP A 121 -59.43 36.94 0.08
N GLU A 122 -58.62 37.70 -0.69
CA GLU A 122 -58.89 38.96 -1.47
C GLU A 122 -59.47 40.25 -0.79
N VAL A 123 -58.78 41.43 -0.83
CA VAL A 123 -58.82 42.56 -1.83
C VAL A 123 -60.12 43.40 -1.70
N GLU A 124 -60.16 44.75 -1.60
CA GLU A 124 -59.48 45.84 -2.35
C GLU A 124 -59.46 47.22 -1.60
N GLU A 125 -58.60 48.18 -2.00
CA GLU A 125 -58.65 49.68 -1.95
C GLU A 125 -59.28 50.50 -0.76
N LYS A 126 -59.01 51.81 -0.53
CA LYS A 126 -58.29 52.90 -1.26
C LYS A 126 -57.76 54.02 -0.33
N VAL A 127 -56.61 54.62 -0.70
CA VAL A 127 -56.14 56.04 -0.53
C VAL A 127 -56.29 56.80 0.80
N HIS A 128 -55.16 57.36 1.28
CA HIS A 128 -55.07 58.78 1.64
C HIS A 128 -53.63 59.34 1.48
N GLU A 129 -53.45 60.32 0.59
CA GLU A 129 -52.25 61.17 0.49
C GLU A 129 -52.39 62.38 1.46
N GLU A 130 -51.41 63.26 1.73
CA GLU A 130 -50.04 63.47 1.22
C GLU A 130 -49.21 64.18 2.32
N LYS A 131 -47.88 63.99 2.43
CA LYS A 131 -46.96 65.00 3.03
C LYS A 131 -45.58 65.03 2.34
N LYS A 132 -45.05 66.26 2.21
CA LYS A 132 -43.97 66.67 1.30
C LYS A 132 -42.56 66.18 1.69
N PRO A 133 -41.61 66.13 0.72
CA PRO A 133 -40.43 65.26 0.79
C PRO A 133 -39.28 65.79 1.67
N ARG A 134 -38.36 64.87 2.02
CA ARG A 134 -37.03 65.15 2.56
C ARG A 134 -35.94 64.61 1.64
N GLU A 135 -34.76 65.21 1.72
CA GLU A 135 -33.70 65.13 0.71
C GLU A 135 -33.10 63.73 0.54
N ILE A 136 -32.73 63.42 -0.72
CA ILE A 136 -32.01 62.20 -1.09
C ILE A 136 -30.57 62.29 -0.58
N LYS A 137 -30.28 61.66 0.57
CA LYS A 137 -28.90 61.43 0.99
C LYS A 137 -28.23 60.47 0.00
N LYS A 138 -27.16 60.95 -0.65
CA LYS A 138 -26.39 60.20 -1.67
C LYS A 138 -26.04 58.81 -1.15
N ALA A 139 -26.29 57.78 -1.96
CA ALA A 139 -25.92 56.41 -1.64
C ALA A 139 -24.40 56.32 -1.43
N ARG A 140 -23.98 55.85 -0.25
CA ARG A 140 -22.56 55.60 0.04
C ARG A 140 -22.13 54.32 -0.69
N THR A 141 -21.51 54.48 -1.85
CA THR A 141 -20.92 53.36 -2.62
C THR A 141 -20.03 52.52 -1.72
N THR A 142 -20.45 51.28 -1.43
CA THR A 142 -19.60 50.30 -0.77
C THR A 142 -18.57 49.82 -1.79
N GLN A 143 -17.35 50.37 -1.72
CA GLN A 143 -16.22 49.83 -2.47
C GLN A 143 -16.09 48.32 -2.19
N PRO A 144 -15.69 47.50 -3.19
CA PRO A 144 -15.32 46.11 -2.95
C PRO A 144 -14.25 46.07 -1.86
N ARG A 145 -14.56 45.42 -0.74
CA ARG A 145 -13.62 45.31 0.38
C ARG A 145 -12.47 44.41 -0.09
N GLU A 146 -11.27 44.98 -0.21
CA GLU A 146 -10.08 44.25 -0.61
C GLU A 146 -9.96 42.94 0.19
N PRO A 147 -9.58 41.82 -0.47
CA PRO A 147 -9.44 40.55 0.21
C PRO A 147 -8.40 40.72 1.31
N LYS A 148 -8.82 40.57 2.58
CA LYS A 148 -7.91 40.68 3.73
C LYS A 148 -6.65 39.84 3.46
N PRO A 149 -5.44 40.35 3.73
CA PRO A 149 -4.22 39.57 3.52
C PRO A 149 -4.36 38.22 4.22
N LYS A 150 -4.15 37.13 3.47
CA LYS A 150 -4.19 35.77 4.03
C LYS A 150 -3.21 35.71 5.20
N ALA A 151 -3.64 35.16 6.33
CA ALA A 151 -2.75 34.94 7.47
C ALA A 151 -1.53 34.11 7.01
N PRO A 152 -0.31 34.40 7.52
CA PRO A 152 0.90 33.74 7.06
C PRO A 152 0.79 32.22 7.22
N LYS A 153 1.17 31.50 6.16
CA LYS A 153 1.08 30.04 6.05
C LYS A 153 1.98 29.38 7.11
N VAL A 154 1.38 28.67 8.07
CA VAL A 154 2.14 27.99 9.14
C VAL A 154 2.68 26.68 8.61
N VAL A 155 3.89 26.75 8.05
CA VAL A 155 4.73 25.62 7.65
C VAL A 155 5.06 24.77 8.88
N ILE A 156 4.77 23.47 8.79
CA ILE A 156 5.10 22.47 9.82
C ILE A 156 6.02 21.36 9.29
N ASN A 157 6.00 21.12 7.99
CA ASN A 157 6.83 20.13 7.31
C ASN A 157 7.85 20.82 6.40
N LYS A 158 8.93 20.13 6.03
CA LYS A 158 9.96 20.66 5.10
C LYS A 158 10.05 19.78 3.87
N ALA A 159 10.16 20.40 2.70
CA ALA A 159 10.38 19.67 1.45
C ALA A 159 11.80 19.06 1.42
N PRO A 160 11.98 17.84 0.89
CA PRO A 160 13.30 17.29 0.61
C PRO A 160 13.94 18.05 -0.56
N THR A 161 15.25 18.27 -0.50
CA THR A 161 16.00 19.06 -1.51
C THR A 161 17.09 18.25 -2.23
N THR A 162 17.52 17.13 -1.67
CA THR A 162 18.55 16.28 -2.28
C THR A 162 18.02 15.59 -3.53
N ARG A 163 18.49 16.01 -4.72
CA ARG A 163 18.18 15.35 -5.99
C ARG A 163 18.71 13.91 -5.99
N LEU A 164 17.99 13.02 -6.66
CA LEU A 164 18.21 11.57 -6.64
C LEU A 164 18.43 11.02 -8.05
N ASN A 165 19.36 10.08 -8.19
CA ASN A 165 19.40 9.14 -9.30
C ASN A 165 18.44 7.99 -9.01
N VAL A 166 17.62 7.60 -9.99
CA VAL A 166 16.55 6.59 -9.82
C VAL A 166 16.90 5.32 -10.58
N TYR A 167 16.89 4.17 -9.90
CA TYR A 167 17.18 2.86 -10.50
C TYR A 167 15.97 1.93 -10.33
N VAL A 168 15.64 1.15 -11.36
CA VAL A 168 14.46 0.28 -11.37
C VAL A 168 14.82 -1.14 -11.81
N CYS A 169 14.12 -2.16 -11.28
CA CYS A 169 14.19 -3.55 -11.76
C CYS A 169 12.90 -4.33 -11.48
N GLY A 170 12.74 -5.47 -12.13
CA GLY A 170 11.52 -6.28 -12.09
C GLY A 170 10.81 -6.30 -13.44
N GLU A 171 9.50 -6.52 -13.40
CA GLU A 171 8.62 -6.49 -14.57
C GLU A 171 7.93 -5.14 -14.70
N GLY A 172 7.87 -4.62 -15.93
CA GLY A 172 7.22 -3.35 -16.29
C GLY A 172 6.18 -3.50 -17.39
N SER A 173 5.44 -4.62 -17.41
CA SER A 173 4.47 -4.99 -18.45
C SER A 173 3.24 -4.06 -18.50
N SER A 174 3.06 -3.22 -17.50
CA SER A 174 2.06 -2.13 -17.43
C SER A 174 2.72 -0.74 -17.24
N GLY A 175 4.00 -0.59 -17.59
CA GLY A 175 4.73 0.67 -17.51
C GLY A 175 5.31 1.05 -16.13
N GLU A 176 5.24 0.18 -15.13
CA GLU A 176 5.56 0.43 -13.72
C GLU A 176 7.02 0.86 -13.48
N LEU A 177 7.93 0.42 -14.36
CA LEU A 177 9.35 0.78 -14.32
C LEU A 177 9.64 2.21 -14.80
N GLY A 178 8.68 2.87 -15.48
CA GLY A 178 8.79 4.27 -15.87
C GLY A 178 9.85 4.55 -16.94
N LEU A 179 10.12 3.58 -17.83
CA LEU A 179 11.21 3.62 -18.82
C LEU A 179 10.73 3.99 -20.24
N GLY A 180 9.49 4.43 -20.41
CA GLY A 180 8.89 4.72 -21.70
C GLY A 180 8.56 3.46 -22.50
N THR A 181 8.51 3.56 -23.83
CA THR A 181 8.12 2.46 -24.74
C THR A 181 9.29 1.80 -25.47
N ALA A 182 10.54 2.09 -25.11
CA ALA A 182 11.70 1.55 -25.84
C ALA A 182 11.84 0.01 -25.72
N LYS A 183 12.50 -0.62 -26.70
CA LYS A 183 12.83 -2.06 -26.68
C LYS A 183 13.55 -2.46 -25.38
N ASN A 184 13.23 -3.66 -24.86
CA ASN A 184 13.80 -4.22 -23.62
C ASN A 184 13.56 -3.42 -22.33
N VAL A 185 12.44 -2.69 -22.21
CA VAL A 185 12.04 -1.99 -20.96
C VAL A 185 11.13 -2.78 -20.02
N ILE A 186 10.51 -3.87 -20.48
CA ILE A 186 9.57 -4.69 -19.68
C ILE A 186 10.35 -5.54 -18.66
N ASP A 187 11.26 -6.41 -19.10
CA ASP A 187 12.04 -7.29 -18.21
C ASP A 187 13.38 -6.64 -17.79
N VAL A 188 13.40 -5.94 -16.66
CA VAL A 188 14.60 -5.28 -16.16
C VAL A 188 15.24 -6.12 -15.05
N LYS A 189 16.00 -7.12 -15.47
CA LYS A 189 16.50 -8.22 -14.61
C LYS A 189 17.43 -7.81 -13.45
N ARG A 190 18.07 -6.64 -13.54
CA ARG A 190 18.94 -6.02 -12.52
C ARG A 190 18.76 -4.50 -12.55
N PRO A 191 19.01 -3.75 -11.45
CA PRO A 191 18.73 -2.30 -11.37
C PRO A 191 19.31 -1.49 -12.55
N ARG A 192 18.44 -0.78 -13.28
CA ARG A 192 18.77 0.08 -14.42
C ARG A 192 18.48 1.54 -14.06
N LEU A 193 19.45 2.43 -14.30
CA LEU A 193 19.26 3.88 -14.13
C LEU A 193 18.19 4.39 -15.10
N ASN A 194 17.15 5.04 -14.58
CA ASN A 194 16.06 5.61 -15.35
C ASN A 194 16.45 7.00 -15.87
N GLN A 195 16.77 7.08 -17.18
CA GLN A 195 17.19 8.31 -17.85
C GLN A 195 16.05 9.33 -18.07
N LEU A 196 14.78 8.91 -17.95
CA LEU A 196 13.62 9.80 -18.01
C LEU A 196 13.44 10.57 -16.69
N LEU A 197 14.04 10.09 -15.60
CA LEU A 197 14.09 10.73 -14.28
C LEU A 197 15.49 11.28 -13.94
N ALA A 198 16.26 11.67 -14.96
CA ALA A 198 17.61 12.18 -14.77
C ALA A 198 17.64 13.41 -13.84
N ALA A 199 18.62 13.44 -12.94
CA ALA A 199 18.67 14.39 -11.82
C ALA A 199 18.93 15.85 -12.25
N ASP A 200 19.51 16.07 -13.43
CA ASP A 200 19.67 17.38 -14.07
C ASP A 200 18.31 17.92 -14.54
N LYS A 201 17.50 17.08 -15.22
CA LYS A 201 16.25 17.44 -15.90
C LYS A 201 15.03 17.47 -14.98
N VAL A 202 14.76 16.37 -14.27
CA VAL A 202 13.59 16.22 -13.40
C VAL A 202 13.95 16.48 -11.94
N GLY A 203 15.18 16.14 -11.53
CA GLY A 203 15.65 16.44 -10.17
C GLY A 203 14.76 15.86 -9.08
N VAL A 204 14.35 14.60 -9.20
CA VAL A 204 13.52 13.88 -8.21
C VAL A 204 14.15 13.98 -6.82
N VAL A 205 13.37 14.38 -5.81
CA VAL A 205 13.78 14.50 -4.40
C VAL A 205 13.13 13.46 -3.47
N GLN A 206 12.03 12.85 -3.89
CA GLN A 206 11.41 11.72 -3.19
C GLN A 206 10.60 10.86 -4.17
N ILE A 207 10.48 9.55 -3.88
CA ILE A 207 9.59 8.61 -4.58
C ILE A 207 8.72 7.90 -3.54
N ALA A 208 7.51 7.52 -3.94
CA ALA A 208 6.71 6.47 -3.34
C ALA A 208 6.34 5.44 -4.42
N VAL A 209 6.46 4.16 -4.04
CA VAL A 209 6.14 3.01 -4.90
C VAL A 209 4.82 2.44 -4.42
N GLY A 210 3.87 2.27 -5.34
CA GLY A 210 2.59 1.61 -5.11
C GLY A 210 2.60 0.17 -5.64
N GLY A 211 1.43 -0.47 -5.65
CA GLY A 211 1.31 -1.85 -6.12
C GLY A 211 1.67 -2.01 -7.61
N MET A 212 1.15 -1.14 -8.47
CA MET A 212 1.35 -1.20 -9.94
C MET A 212 1.73 0.16 -10.55
N HIS A 213 2.20 1.10 -9.73
CA HIS A 213 2.50 2.48 -10.16
C HIS A 213 3.49 3.16 -9.22
N CYS A 214 3.96 4.34 -9.60
CA CYS A 214 4.82 5.19 -8.79
C CYS A 214 4.35 6.65 -8.78
N VAL A 215 4.74 7.35 -7.71
CA VAL A 215 4.57 8.80 -7.55
C VAL A 215 5.91 9.37 -7.10
N ALA A 216 6.39 10.42 -7.77
CA ALA A 216 7.64 11.10 -7.43
C ALA A 216 7.41 12.62 -7.23
N LEU A 217 8.15 13.20 -6.30
CA LEU A 217 8.24 14.64 -6.07
C LEU A 217 9.56 15.15 -6.63
N SER A 218 9.52 16.22 -7.45
CA SER A 218 10.70 16.88 -8.01
C SER A 218 11.14 18.10 -7.20
N HIS A 219 12.38 18.53 -7.39
CA HIS A 219 12.97 19.70 -6.71
C HIS A 219 12.23 21.02 -7.05
N ASP A 220 11.61 21.11 -8.22
CA ASP A 220 10.76 22.23 -8.64
C ASP A 220 9.29 22.08 -8.19
N ASN A 221 9.01 21.17 -7.25
CA ASN A 221 7.72 21.01 -6.58
C ASN A 221 6.59 20.47 -7.47
N GLN A 222 6.92 19.81 -8.59
CA GLN A 222 5.95 19.05 -9.38
C GLN A 222 5.81 17.59 -8.89
N ILE A 223 4.68 16.97 -9.21
CA ILE A 223 4.39 15.56 -8.89
C ILE A 223 4.35 14.76 -10.20
N TYR A 224 5.29 13.83 -10.36
CA TYR A 224 5.39 12.94 -11.52
C TYR A 224 4.77 11.57 -11.21
N THR A 225 4.08 10.96 -12.18
CA THR A 225 3.43 9.66 -12.03
C THR A 225 3.62 8.77 -13.26
N TRP A 226 3.69 7.45 -13.06
CA TRP A 226 3.78 6.41 -14.11
C TRP A 226 3.34 5.03 -13.59
N GLY A 227 3.07 4.08 -14.49
CA GLY A 227 2.46 2.77 -14.22
C GLY A 227 0.94 2.76 -14.50
N VAL A 228 0.22 1.78 -13.95
CA VAL A 228 -1.21 1.54 -14.25
C VAL A 228 -2.11 2.72 -13.88
N ASN A 229 -2.95 3.16 -14.82
CA ASN A 229 -3.94 4.22 -14.59
C ASN A 229 -5.42 3.77 -14.69
N ASP A 230 -5.71 2.47 -14.82
CA ASP A 230 -7.06 1.87 -14.87
C ASP A 230 -8.08 2.50 -13.91
N GLN A 231 -7.62 2.83 -12.69
CA GLN A 231 -8.43 3.40 -11.62
C GLN A 231 -7.95 4.80 -11.20
N GLY A 232 -7.35 5.56 -12.13
CA GLY A 232 -6.95 6.96 -11.92
C GLY A 232 -5.76 7.17 -11.01
N ALA A 233 -4.98 6.13 -10.68
CA ALA A 233 -3.89 6.18 -9.71
C ALA A 233 -2.77 7.18 -10.09
N LEU A 234 -2.64 7.57 -11.36
CA LEU A 234 -1.67 8.57 -11.81
C LEU A 234 -2.15 10.03 -11.67
N GLY A 235 -3.45 10.27 -11.43
CA GLY A 235 -4.00 11.61 -11.18
C GLY A 235 -4.08 12.53 -12.41
N ARG A 236 -3.95 11.97 -13.61
CA ARG A 236 -3.91 12.66 -14.91
C ARG A 236 -4.51 11.76 -15.99
N SER A 237 -4.94 12.33 -17.12
CA SER A 237 -5.35 11.51 -18.27
C SER A 237 -4.14 10.74 -18.83
N THR A 238 -4.42 9.50 -19.27
CA THR A 238 -3.50 8.64 -20.01
C THR A 238 -4.11 8.14 -21.32
N GLU A 239 -5.18 8.78 -21.78
CA GLU A 239 -5.88 8.45 -23.03
C GLU A 239 -4.90 8.43 -24.22
N TRP A 240 -4.95 7.34 -24.97
CA TRP A 240 -4.06 7.03 -26.09
C TRP A 240 -4.78 6.11 -27.06
N ASP A 241 -4.87 6.50 -28.33
CA ASP A 241 -5.55 5.75 -29.38
C ASP A 241 -4.72 4.57 -29.94
N GLY A 242 -3.63 4.20 -29.26
CA GLY A 242 -2.77 3.09 -29.63
C GLY A 242 -3.47 1.75 -29.40
N GLY A 243 -3.85 1.09 -30.50
CA GLY A 243 -4.54 -0.19 -30.45
C GLY A 243 -3.65 -1.35 -30.01
N TYR A 244 -4.29 -2.38 -29.44
CA TYR A 244 -3.69 -3.69 -29.26
C TYR A 244 -3.15 -4.21 -30.61
N LYS A 245 -1.83 -4.41 -30.72
CA LYS A 245 -1.27 -5.26 -31.79
C LYS A 245 -1.74 -6.69 -31.53
N GLU A 246 -2.63 -7.22 -32.36
CA GLU A 246 -2.96 -8.64 -32.30
C GLU A 246 -1.71 -9.45 -32.68
N ILE A 247 -1.33 -10.39 -31.81
CA ILE A 247 -0.24 -11.33 -32.09
C ILE A 247 -0.83 -12.42 -32.99
N ASP A 248 -0.75 -12.19 -34.30
CA ASP A 248 -1.20 -13.13 -35.32
C ASP A 248 -0.53 -14.49 -35.12
N ALA A 249 -1.33 -15.51 -34.83
CA ALA A 249 -0.90 -16.85 -34.43
C ALA A 249 -0.42 -17.70 -35.64
N GLY A 250 0.57 -17.18 -36.36
CA GLY A 250 1.19 -17.76 -37.55
C GLY A 250 2.32 -16.91 -38.16
N SER A 251 2.73 -15.81 -37.52
CA SER A 251 3.77 -14.91 -38.02
C SER A 251 5.16 -15.28 -37.49
N ASP A 252 5.86 -16.17 -38.19
CA ASP A 252 7.34 -16.23 -38.12
C ASP A 252 7.88 -14.96 -38.80
N SER A 253 8.06 -13.89 -38.03
CA SER A 253 8.51 -12.59 -38.54
C SER A 253 9.41 -11.87 -37.54
N ASP A 254 10.66 -11.62 -37.94
CA ASP A 254 11.61 -10.75 -37.26
C ASP A 254 11.17 -9.28 -37.38
N SER A 255 10.12 -8.89 -36.67
CA SER A 255 9.66 -7.49 -36.63
C SER A 255 10.67 -6.64 -35.86
N ASP A 256 11.40 -5.78 -36.57
CA ASP A 256 12.27 -4.74 -36.02
C ASP A 256 11.48 -3.57 -35.38
N ASP A 257 10.39 -3.88 -34.67
CA ASP A 257 9.71 -2.95 -33.79
C ASP A 257 10.69 -2.48 -32.69
N GLU A 258 10.97 -1.18 -32.65
CA GLU A 258 11.73 -0.51 -31.59
C GLU A 258 10.88 -0.23 -30.33
N ASP A 259 9.56 -0.37 -30.46
CA ASP A 259 8.56 -0.07 -29.43
C ASP A 259 8.06 -1.33 -28.71
N SER A 260 7.88 -1.26 -27.40
CA SER A 260 7.45 -2.34 -26.51
C SER A 260 5.95 -2.57 -26.44
N GLY A 261 5.14 -1.74 -27.12
CA GLY A 261 3.67 -1.82 -27.11
C GLY A 261 3.00 -1.30 -25.84
N LEU A 262 3.77 -0.68 -24.93
CA LEU A 262 3.24 -0.05 -23.71
C LEU A 262 2.55 1.29 -24.04
N ASN A 263 1.53 1.68 -23.28
CA ASN A 263 0.96 3.03 -23.39
C ASN A 263 2.03 4.08 -23.00
N PRO A 264 2.52 4.94 -23.91
CA PRO A 264 3.55 5.94 -23.61
C PRO A 264 3.09 6.96 -22.57
N ARG A 265 1.78 7.15 -22.37
CA ARG A 265 1.24 8.01 -21.30
C ARG A 265 1.38 7.38 -19.91
N GLU A 266 1.47 6.06 -19.81
CA GLU A 266 1.58 5.33 -18.54
C GLU A 266 3.01 4.89 -18.26
N SER A 267 3.75 4.42 -19.26
CA SER A 267 5.16 4.02 -19.11
C SER A 267 6.16 5.18 -19.03
N THR A 268 5.75 6.41 -19.36
CA THR A 268 6.59 7.62 -19.27
C THR A 268 6.25 8.45 -18.03
N PRO A 269 7.21 8.67 -17.09
CA PRO A 269 7.05 9.60 -15.98
C PRO A 269 6.66 10.99 -16.46
N THR A 270 5.45 11.42 -16.11
CA THR A 270 4.86 12.68 -16.56
C THR A 270 4.27 13.42 -15.37
N ALA A 271 4.47 14.75 -15.32
CA ALA A 271 3.92 15.60 -14.28
C ALA A 271 2.38 15.64 -14.31
N ILE A 272 1.76 15.66 -13.13
CA ILE A 272 0.36 16.00 -12.95
C ILE A 272 0.18 17.50 -13.23
N PRO A 273 -0.85 17.93 -14.01
CA PRO A 273 -1.09 19.34 -14.28
C PRO A 273 -1.22 20.20 -13.02
N GLU A 274 -0.41 21.25 -12.91
CA GLU A 274 -0.40 22.18 -11.77
C GLU A 274 -1.77 22.82 -11.52
N SER A 275 -2.61 22.94 -12.55
CA SER A 275 -3.99 23.45 -12.47
C SER A 275 -4.94 22.61 -11.61
N PHE A 276 -4.58 21.37 -11.27
CA PHE A 276 -5.33 20.54 -10.31
C PHE A 276 -5.05 20.91 -8.85
N PHE A 277 -4.05 21.77 -8.59
CA PHE A 277 -3.68 22.23 -7.24
C PHE A 277 -3.88 23.75 -7.11
N PRO A 278 -4.14 24.26 -5.89
CA PRO A 278 -4.08 25.70 -5.65
C PRO A 278 -2.66 26.23 -5.90
N LYS A 279 -2.57 27.46 -6.43
CA LYS A 279 -1.30 28.20 -6.50
C LYS A 279 -0.67 28.29 -5.10
N ASP A 280 0.66 28.29 -5.07
CA ASP A 280 1.48 28.37 -3.84
C ASP A 280 1.33 27.13 -2.90
N THR A 281 0.84 26.00 -3.44
CA THR A 281 0.90 24.69 -2.78
C THR A 281 2.32 24.16 -2.85
N VAL A 282 2.89 23.80 -1.70
CA VAL A 282 4.24 23.22 -1.60
C VAL A 282 4.11 21.82 -1.01
N PHE A 283 4.62 20.83 -1.72
CA PHE A 283 4.60 19.42 -1.34
C PHE A 283 5.86 19.04 -0.59
N VAL A 284 5.72 18.07 0.32
CA VAL A 284 6.80 17.62 1.21
C VAL A 284 6.89 16.10 1.30
N GLN A 285 5.81 15.39 0.97
CA GLN A 285 5.79 13.94 0.88
C GLN A 285 4.81 13.48 -0.21
N VAL A 286 5.19 12.49 -1.00
CA VAL A 286 4.30 11.66 -1.82
C VAL A 286 4.17 10.26 -1.21
N ALA A 287 3.01 9.62 -1.39
CA ALA A 287 2.72 8.27 -0.93
C ALA A 287 1.80 7.53 -1.93
N ALA A 288 1.90 6.19 -2.00
CA ALA A 288 1.21 5.37 -2.99
C ALA A 288 0.74 4.02 -2.38
N ALA A 289 -0.44 3.56 -2.80
CA ALA A 289 -1.06 2.27 -2.46
C ALA A 289 -1.17 1.38 -3.72
N ASP A 290 -2.02 0.35 -3.77
CA ASP A 290 -2.21 -0.48 -4.98
C ASP A 290 -2.89 0.26 -6.13
N SER A 291 -3.79 1.20 -5.81
CA SER A 291 -4.66 1.87 -6.79
C SER A 291 -5.02 3.30 -6.38
N ALA A 292 -4.33 3.85 -5.37
CA ALA A 292 -4.52 5.20 -4.87
C ALA A 292 -3.18 5.87 -4.59
N SER A 293 -3.17 7.20 -4.60
CA SER A 293 -1.98 8.05 -4.52
C SER A 293 -2.29 9.30 -3.69
N PHE A 294 -1.30 9.80 -2.97
CA PHE A 294 -1.46 10.91 -2.02
C PHE A 294 -0.26 11.85 -2.03
N ALA A 295 -0.52 13.13 -1.76
CA ALA A 295 0.49 14.16 -1.59
C ALA A 295 0.22 15.00 -0.33
N LEU A 296 1.25 15.17 0.50
CA LEU A 296 1.25 15.95 1.73
C LEU A 296 1.87 17.33 1.47
N THR A 297 1.30 18.38 2.06
CA THR A 297 1.82 19.75 1.97
C THR A 297 2.68 20.17 3.17
N ASP A 298 3.44 21.23 2.96
CA ASP A 298 4.23 21.98 3.96
C ASP A 298 3.41 22.44 5.18
N ASP A 299 2.15 22.82 4.98
CA ASP A 299 1.21 23.23 6.05
C ASP A 299 0.34 22.08 6.61
N GLY A 300 0.49 20.87 6.08
CA GLY A 300 -0.11 19.63 6.61
C GLY A 300 -1.53 19.33 6.13
N LEU A 301 -1.88 19.75 4.91
CA LEU A 301 -3.03 19.29 4.15
C LEU A 301 -2.66 18.06 3.31
N VAL A 302 -3.64 17.23 2.98
CA VAL A 302 -3.44 16.01 2.17
C VAL A 302 -4.33 16.06 0.94
N TYR A 303 -3.72 15.88 -0.23
CA TYR A 303 -4.42 15.60 -1.49
C TYR A 303 -4.37 14.11 -1.76
N GLY A 304 -5.39 13.57 -2.44
CA GLY A 304 -5.41 12.17 -2.88
C GLY A 304 -6.17 11.97 -4.18
N TRP A 305 -5.91 10.85 -4.83
CA TRP A 305 -6.57 10.39 -6.05
C TRP A 305 -6.48 8.86 -6.19
N GLY A 306 -7.17 8.29 -7.17
CA GLY A 306 -7.30 6.85 -7.41
C GLY A 306 -8.54 6.23 -6.74
N THR A 307 -8.42 5.01 -6.22
CA THR A 307 -9.47 4.31 -5.45
C THR A 307 -8.92 3.24 -4.51
N PHE A 308 -9.69 2.82 -3.49
CA PHE A 308 -9.42 1.64 -2.68
C PHE A 308 -10.22 0.43 -3.16
N ARG A 309 -9.64 -0.76 -3.02
CA ARG A 309 -10.24 -2.04 -3.40
C ARG A 309 -10.62 -2.89 -2.18
N SER A 310 -11.57 -3.79 -2.38
CA SER A 310 -12.02 -4.82 -1.45
C SER A 310 -12.05 -6.18 -2.16
N ASN A 311 -12.32 -7.26 -1.43
CA ASN A 311 -12.55 -8.58 -2.01
C ASN A 311 -13.73 -8.61 -3.01
N ASP A 312 -14.61 -7.60 -2.98
CA ASP A 312 -15.75 -7.43 -3.89
C ASP A 312 -15.41 -6.62 -5.16
N GLY A 313 -14.16 -6.15 -5.30
CA GLY A 313 -13.72 -5.28 -6.39
C GLY A 313 -13.30 -3.89 -5.91
N ILE A 314 -13.98 -2.84 -6.35
CA ILE A 314 -13.67 -1.44 -6.00
C ILE A 314 -14.59 -0.99 -4.86
N LEU A 315 -13.99 -0.56 -3.75
CA LEU A 315 -14.67 -0.08 -2.55
C LEU A 315 -15.08 1.39 -2.70
N GLY A 316 -14.20 2.21 -3.28
CA GLY A 316 -14.37 3.66 -3.43
C GLY A 316 -13.10 4.44 -3.06
N PHE A 317 -13.04 5.71 -3.42
CA PHE A 317 -12.05 6.66 -2.90
C PHE A 317 -12.59 7.31 -1.61
N ASP A 318 -13.82 7.81 -1.66
CA ASP A 318 -14.61 8.29 -0.52
C ASP A 318 -16.08 7.84 -0.63
N GLU A 319 -16.95 8.30 0.27
CA GLU A 319 -18.39 7.94 0.28
C GLU A 319 -19.19 8.47 -0.92
N THR A 320 -18.61 9.36 -1.73
CA THR A 320 -19.21 9.97 -2.93
C THR A 320 -18.47 9.64 -4.23
N HIS A 321 -17.14 9.51 -4.20
CA HIS A 321 -16.31 9.22 -5.36
C HIS A 321 -15.92 7.73 -5.38
N ARG A 322 -16.46 6.96 -6.33
CA ARG A 322 -16.07 5.55 -6.53
C ARG A 322 -14.64 5.42 -7.06
N VAL A 323 -14.22 6.34 -7.92
CA VAL A 323 -12.85 6.48 -8.45
C VAL A 323 -12.61 7.97 -8.63
N GLN A 324 -11.43 8.45 -8.22
CA GLN A 324 -11.08 9.87 -8.24
C GLN A 324 -9.91 10.09 -9.21
N MET A 325 -10.21 10.44 -10.47
CA MET A 325 -9.23 10.45 -11.58
C MET A 325 -8.18 11.58 -11.50
N THR A 326 -8.40 12.59 -10.67
CA THR A 326 -7.51 13.76 -10.50
C THR A 326 -7.37 14.10 -9.01
N PRO A 327 -6.30 14.81 -8.58
CA PRO A 327 -6.11 15.18 -7.18
C PRO A 327 -7.29 15.95 -6.58
N ILE A 328 -7.77 15.52 -5.42
CA ILE A 328 -8.72 16.25 -4.58
C ILE A 328 -8.18 16.45 -3.17
N LEU A 329 -8.46 17.60 -2.56
CA LEU A 329 -8.14 17.88 -1.16
C LEU A 329 -9.00 16.98 -0.24
N ILE A 330 -8.39 16.40 0.79
CA ILE A 330 -9.09 15.60 1.82
C ILE A 330 -9.30 16.49 3.07
N PRO A 331 -10.45 17.19 3.21
CA PRO A 331 -10.61 18.31 4.15
C PRO A 331 -10.70 17.92 5.63
N SER A 332 -10.84 16.62 5.92
CA SER A 332 -10.82 16.06 7.28
C SER A 332 -9.41 15.93 7.84
N LEU A 333 -8.39 15.82 6.99
CA LEU A 333 -6.98 15.72 7.37
C LEU A 333 -6.35 17.11 7.49
N LYS A 334 -5.78 17.41 8.67
CA LYS A 334 -5.19 18.72 9.00
C LYS A 334 -3.99 18.55 9.91
N LYS A 335 -2.96 19.36 9.67
CA LYS A 335 -1.66 19.33 10.39
C LYS A 335 -1.03 17.94 10.42
N ILE A 336 -1.16 17.24 9.29
CA ILE A 336 -0.48 15.97 9.02
C ILE A 336 1.02 16.23 8.82
N THR A 337 1.85 15.36 9.38
CA THR A 337 3.32 15.42 9.31
C THR A 337 3.93 14.23 8.57
N TYR A 338 3.19 13.13 8.44
CA TYR A 338 3.65 11.95 7.70
C TYR A 338 2.47 11.07 7.23
N LEU A 339 2.64 10.44 6.07
CA LEU A 339 1.74 9.45 5.48
C LEU A 339 2.46 8.09 5.35
N ALA A 340 1.72 7.00 5.57
CA ALA A 340 2.13 5.64 5.22
C ALA A 340 0.96 4.90 4.54
N CYS A 341 1.22 4.22 3.42
CA CYS A 341 0.23 3.46 2.68
C CYS A 341 0.51 1.96 2.84
N GLY A 342 -0.56 1.18 3.02
CA GLY A 342 -0.56 -0.24 2.68
C GLY A 342 -1.23 -0.44 1.31
N ALA A 343 -1.52 -1.69 0.98
CA ALA A 343 -2.08 -2.06 -0.33
C ALA A 343 -3.41 -1.34 -0.62
N ASN A 344 -4.33 -1.36 0.35
CA ASN A 344 -5.67 -0.76 0.19
C ASN A 344 -6.11 0.07 1.41
N HIS A 345 -5.16 0.65 2.15
CA HIS A 345 -5.41 1.55 3.26
C HIS A 345 -4.29 2.58 3.45
N VAL A 346 -4.59 3.66 4.17
CA VAL A 346 -3.62 4.72 4.50
C VAL A 346 -3.67 5.03 5.99
N LEU A 347 -2.50 5.31 6.55
CA LEU A 347 -2.31 5.91 7.86
C LEU A 347 -1.74 7.33 7.69
N ALA A 348 -2.27 8.29 8.45
CA ALA A 348 -1.72 9.64 8.55
C ALA A 348 -1.41 10.00 10.01
N LEU A 349 -0.22 10.53 10.25
CA LEU A 349 0.27 11.01 11.54
C LEU A 349 0.19 12.54 11.59
N ASN A 350 -0.35 13.12 12.67
CA ASN A 350 -0.39 14.58 12.85
C ASN A 350 0.65 15.12 13.84
N GLU A 351 0.83 16.45 13.87
CA GLU A 351 1.76 17.18 14.76
C GLU A 351 1.65 16.80 16.25
N LYS A 352 0.47 16.34 16.69
CA LYS A 352 0.14 15.96 18.07
C LYS A 352 0.40 14.48 18.36
N GLY A 353 0.89 13.73 17.37
CA GLY A 353 1.14 12.29 17.45
C GLY A 353 -0.14 11.45 17.47
N LYS A 354 -1.22 11.91 16.82
CA LYS A 354 -2.45 11.14 16.60
C LYS A 354 -2.44 10.50 15.21
N VAL A 355 -2.98 9.29 15.11
CA VAL A 355 -3.03 8.50 13.88
C VAL A 355 -4.46 8.43 13.35
N PHE A 356 -4.61 8.70 12.06
CA PHE A 356 -5.85 8.60 11.29
C PHE A 356 -5.75 7.43 10.33
N SER A 357 -6.84 6.70 10.10
CA SER A 357 -6.88 5.60 9.14
C SER A 357 -8.07 5.70 8.17
N TRP A 358 -7.87 5.31 6.91
CA TRP A 358 -8.93 5.12 5.93
C TRP A 358 -8.58 4.13 4.81
N GLY A 359 -9.60 3.73 4.05
CA GLY A 359 -9.53 2.75 2.97
C GLY A 359 -10.33 1.48 3.30
N SER A 360 -9.85 0.33 2.83
CA SER A 360 -10.39 -0.98 3.19
C SER A 360 -10.12 -1.32 4.65
N GLY A 361 -11.12 -1.92 5.30
CA GLY A 361 -11.05 -2.39 6.69
C GLY A 361 -11.34 -3.87 6.87
N GLN A 362 -11.41 -4.65 5.77
CA GLN A 362 -11.80 -6.07 5.79
C GLN A 362 -10.85 -6.95 6.62
N GLN A 363 -9.58 -6.56 6.73
CA GLN A 363 -8.55 -7.26 7.50
C GLN A 363 -8.24 -6.54 8.82
N ASN A 364 -9.13 -5.66 9.29
CA ASN A 364 -8.96 -4.79 10.47
C ASN A 364 -7.76 -3.80 10.41
N GLN A 365 -7.12 -3.63 9.25
CA GLN A 365 -5.91 -2.80 9.05
C GLN A 365 -6.07 -1.31 9.43
N LEU A 366 -7.31 -0.84 9.62
CA LEU A 366 -7.64 0.52 10.06
C LEU A 366 -7.53 0.72 11.59
N GLY A 367 -7.33 -0.34 12.40
CA GLY A 367 -7.21 -0.24 13.86
C GLY A 367 -8.51 0.10 14.59
N ARG A 368 -9.62 0.19 13.83
CA ARG A 368 -10.97 0.50 14.26
C ARG A 368 -11.93 -0.48 13.59
N ARG A 369 -12.90 -1.01 14.35
CA ARG A 369 -13.89 -1.95 13.81
C ARG A 369 -14.76 -1.27 12.75
N ILE A 370 -14.71 -1.76 11.52
CA ILE A 370 -15.71 -1.49 10.49
C ILE A 370 -16.80 -2.56 10.60
N VAL A 371 -18.04 -2.20 10.29
CA VAL A 371 -19.15 -3.15 10.21
C VAL A 371 -19.51 -3.27 8.73
N GLU A 372 -19.54 -4.50 8.19
CA GLU A 372 -19.61 -4.78 6.75
C GLU A 372 -20.78 -4.07 6.04
N ARG A 373 -21.98 -4.06 6.64
CA ARG A 373 -23.15 -3.30 6.13
C ARG A 373 -22.96 -1.78 5.99
N ASN A 374 -21.88 -1.24 6.55
CA ASN A 374 -21.48 0.16 6.54
C ASN A 374 -20.01 0.30 6.04
N LYS A 375 -19.50 -0.60 5.19
CA LYS A 375 -18.06 -0.65 4.82
C LYS A 375 -17.48 0.65 4.25
N LEU A 376 -18.30 1.50 3.62
CA LEU A 376 -17.90 2.83 3.14
C LEU A 376 -17.43 3.78 4.27
N HIS A 377 -17.85 3.57 5.52
CA HIS A 377 -17.30 4.29 6.69
C HIS A 377 -15.79 3.99 6.93
N GLY A 378 -15.21 3.01 6.23
CA GLY A 378 -13.77 2.80 6.14
C GLY A 378 -13.07 3.89 5.34
N LEU A 379 -13.71 4.42 4.28
CA LEU A 379 -13.13 5.39 3.35
C LEU A 379 -12.94 6.79 3.94
N GLN A 380 -13.71 7.16 4.96
CA GLN A 380 -13.55 8.45 5.65
C GLN A 380 -12.35 8.43 6.62
N PRO A 381 -11.38 9.37 6.51
CA PRO A 381 -10.27 9.51 7.46
C PRO A 381 -10.75 9.79 8.88
N ARG A 382 -10.34 8.94 9.81
CA ARG A 382 -10.79 8.99 11.21
C ARG A 382 -9.66 8.66 12.18
N GLU A 383 -9.53 9.48 13.22
CA GLU A 383 -8.61 9.21 14.34
C GLU A 383 -9.04 7.93 15.09
N PHE A 384 -8.06 7.10 15.44
CA PHE A 384 -8.24 5.97 16.36
C PHE A 384 -7.23 6.04 17.52
N GLY A 385 -7.66 5.58 18.70
CA GLY A 385 -7.07 5.98 19.97
C GLY A 385 -5.87 5.16 20.44
N ILE A 386 -4.68 5.37 19.86
CA ILE A 386 -3.42 5.02 20.55
C ILE A 386 -3.21 6.04 21.68
N ARG A 387 -3.06 5.57 22.93
CA ARG A 387 -2.99 6.44 24.13
C ARG A 387 -1.68 7.21 24.26
N LYS A 388 -0.58 6.67 23.73
CA LYS A 388 0.75 7.30 23.74
C LYS A 388 0.90 8.21 22.51
N LYS A 389 1.71 9.27 22.61
CA LYS A 389 2.08 10.09 21.44
C LYS A 389 2.83 9.22 20.44
N VAL A 390 2.30 9.07 19.22
CA VAL A 390 2.99 8.37 18.11
C VAL A 390 4.01 9.30 17.46
N VAL A 391 5.14 8.75 17.02
CA VAL A 391 6.23 9.47 16.34
C VAL A 391 6.62 8.88 14.98
N SER A 392 6.27 7.62 14.72
CA SER A 392 6.46 6.96 13.42
C SER A 392 5.30 5.98 13.17
N ILE A 393 4.96 5.77 11.90
CA ILE A 393 3.92 4.85 11.43
C ILE A 393 4.44 4.07 10.22
N GLY A 394 3.95 2.85 10.05
CA GLY A 394 4.30 1.98 8.92
C GLY A 394 3.16 1.06 8.56
N CYS A 395 3.23 0.43 7.39
CA CYS A 395 2.23 -0.49 6.88
C CYS A 395 2.90 -1.71 6.24
N GLY A 396 2.15 -2.80 6.15
CA GLY A 396 2.27 -3.75 5.05
C GLY A 396 0.98 -3.78 4.24
N SER A 397 0.77 -4.78 3.40
CA SER A 397 -0.41 -4.82 2.50
C SER A 397 -1.73 -4.78 3.27
N TYR A 398 -1.82 -5.59 4.34
CA TYR A 398 -3.06 -5.85 5.09
C TYR A 398 -2.92 -5.68 6.60
N HIS A 399 -1.80 -5.10 7.05
CA HIS A 399 -1.50 -4.84 8.44
C HIS A 399 -0.78 -3.50 8.60
N SER A 400 -0.65 -3.04 9.85
CA SER A 400 -0.30 -1.67 10.19
C SER A 400 0.53 -1.60 11.47
N PHE A 401 1.36 -0.56 11.57
CA PHE A 401 2.29 -0.32 12.66
C PHE A 401 2.28 1.13 13.16
N ALA A 402 2.55 1.33 14.44
CA ALA A 402 2.86 2.63 15.03
C ALA A 402 3.95 2.50 16.10
N ILE A 403 4.85 3.48 16.16
CA ILE A 403 5.90 3.58 17.17
C ILE A 403 5.61 4.80 18.05
N ALA A 404 5.45 4.57 19.35
CA ALA A 404 5.26 5.63 20.33
C ALA A 404 6.57 6.36 20.67
N ALA A 405 6.47 7.59 21.15
CA ALA A 405 7.60 8.38 21.68
C ALA A 405 8.35 7.69 22.85
N THR A 406 7.79 6.62 23.42
CA THR A 406 8.40 5.79 24.48
C THR A 406 9.01 4.49 23.93
N GLY A 407 9.37 4.43 22.64
CA GLY A 407 9.90 3.22 21.97
C GLY A 407 8.89 2.09 21.74
N THR A 408 7.72 2.12 22.38
CA THR A 408 6.72 1.05 22.30
C THR A 408 6.14 0.91 20.90
N VAL A 409 6.33 -0.27 20.31
CA VAL A 409 5.73 -0.67 19.04
C VAL A 409 4.30 -1.18 19.25
N TYR A 410 3.40 -0.76 18.38
CA TYR A 410 2.05 -1.26 18.23
C TYR A 410 1.85 -1.84 16.84
N SER A 411 1.10 -2.93 16.73
CA SER A 411 0.68 -3.52 15.45
C SER A 411 -0.80 -3.91 15.46
N TRP A 412 -1.41 -3.97 14.27
CA TRP A 412 -2.78 -4.43 14.06
C TRP A 412 -3.03 -4.82 12.59
N GLY A 413 -4.15 -5.51 12.32
CA GLY A 413 -4.52 -6.01 10.99
C GLY A 413 -4.31 -7.52 10.82
N LEU A 414 -4.13 -7.99 9.58
CA LEU A 414 -3.98 -9.41 9.23
C LEU A 414 -2.81 -10.08 9.97
N ASN A 415 -3.06 -11.23 10.59
CA ASN A 415 -2.08 -11.99 11.38
C ASN A 415 -2.05 -13.51 11.08
N SER A 416 -2.71 -14.01 10.03
CA SER A 416 -2.72 -15.45 9.69
C SER A 416 -1.32 -16.05 9.56
N PHE A 417 -0.37 -15.29 8.99
CA PHE A 417 1.05 -15.66 8.94
C PHE A 417 1.91 -14.99 10.01
N GLY A 418 1.36 -14.53 11.13
CA GLY A 418 2.13 -13.90 12.22
C GLY A 418 2.73 -12.52 11.90
N ALA A 419 2.32 -11.88 10.81
CA ALA A 419 2.90 -10.64 10.27
C ALA A 419 2.85 -9.44 11.25
N THR A 420 2.02 -9.49 12.31
CA THR A 420 1.99 -8.44 13.34
C THR A 420 3.03 -8.63 14.46
N ALA A 421 3.79 -9.74 14.46
CA ALA A 421 4.68 -10.21 15.54
C ALA A 421 3.98 -10.50 16.89
N ILE A 422 2.66 -10.60 16.89
CA ILE A 422 1.83 -11.06 18.02
C ILE A 422 1.48 -12.54 17.80
N ARG A 423 1.81 -13.41 18.77
CA ARG A 423 1.63 -14.87 18.67
C ARG A 423 0.15 -15.31 18.77
N GLU A 424 -0.71 -14.50 19.36
CA GLU A 424 -2.15 -14.82 19.52
C GLU A 424 -2.84 -14.96 18.15
N GLY A 425 -3.46 -16.12 17.91
CA GLY A 425 -4.10 -16.50 16.66
C GLY A 425 -3.14 -16.75 15.46
N ALA A 426 -1.83 -16.55 15.61
CA ALA A 426 -0.90 -16.69 14.48
C ALA A 426 -0.86 -18.15 13.98
N GLY A 427 -1.32 -18.37 12.74
CA GLY A 427 -1.53 -19.70 12.16
C GLY A 427 -2.99 -19.99 11.77
N ASP A 428 -3.97 -19.28 12.35
CA ASP A 428 -5.39 -19.44 12.00
C ASP A 428 -5.75 -18.61 10.75
N ASP A 429 -6.63 -19.15 9.88
CA ASP A 429 -7.02 -18.49 8.61
C ASP A 429 -7.64 -17.09 8.83
N GLU A 430 -8.49 -16.95 9.85
CA GLU A 430 -9.22 -15.72 10.21
C GLU A 430 -8.46 -14.84 11.23
N ALA A 431 -7.17 -15.09 11.47
CA ALA A 431 -6.41 -14.36 12.48
C ALA A 431 -6.18 -12.89 12.09
N ALA A 432 -6.81 -11.98 12.84
CA ALA A 432 -6.61 -10.55 12.69
C ALA A 432 -6.61 -9.82 14.05
N ILE A 433 -5.64 -8.93 14.24
CA ILE A 433 -5.50 -8.09 15.42
C ILE A 433 -6.36 -6.83 15.22
N VAL A 434 -7.51 -6.79 15.90
CA VAL A 434 -8.61 -5.82 15.63
C VAL A 434 -8.29 -4.38 16.07
N HIS A 435 -7.41 -4.21 17.06
CA HIS A 435 -7.04 -2.94 17.67
C HIS A 435 -5.51 -2.84 17.81
N PRO A 436 -4.92 -1.63 17.89
CA PRO A 436 -3.48 -1.46 18.10
C PRO A 436 -3.01 -2.12 19.41
N THR A 437 -2.38 -3.29 19.28
CA THR A 437 -1.86 -4.09 20.39
C THR A 437 -0.34 -3.91 20.49
N VAL A 438 0.20 -3.95 21.72
CA VAL A 438 1.65 -3.82 21.95
C VAL A 438 2.38 -5.06 21.44
N VAL A 439 3.53 -4.86 20.80
CA VAL A 439 4.37 -5.96 20.31
C VAL A 439 5.51 -6.21 21.29
N ASP A 440 5.25 -7.00 22.33
CA ASP A 440 6.23 -7.26 23.39
C ASP A 440 7.52 -7.90 22.87
N SER A 441 7.44 -8.66 21.77
CA SER A 441 8.61 -9.26 21.10
C SER A 441 9.54 -8.23 20.42
N LEU A 442 9.08 -6.99 20.22
CA LEU A 442 9.84 -5.84 19.69
C LEU A 442 10.16 -4.78 20.76
N SER A 443 9.69 -4.95 22.00
CA SER A 443 10.10 -4.09 23.13
C SER A 443 11.62 -4.12 23.32
N ASP A 444 12.18 -3.00 23.78
CA ASP A 444 13.60 -2.83 24.09
C ASP A 444 14.58 -3.12 22.93
N ARG A 445 14.12 -3.03 21.68
CA ARG A 445 14.92 -3.17 20.45
C ARG A 445 15.19 -1.87 19.69
N ASP A 446 14.81 -0.71 20.25
CA ASP A 446 14.97 0.62 19.64
C ASP A 446 14.54 0.69 18.17
N ILE A 447 13.34 0.21 17.85
CA ILE A 447 12.79 0.21 16.49
C ILE A 447 12.52 1.65 16.01
N VAL A 448 13.02 1.98 14.82
CA VAL A 448 12.89 3.32 14.20
C VAL A 448 12.14 3.30 12.86
N GLN A 449 12.09 2.16 12.16
CA GLN A 449 11.34 1.98 10.92
C GLN A 449 10.65 0.62 10.92
N LEU A 450 9.42 0.56 10.39
CA LEU A 450 8.62 -0.66 10.21
C LEU A 450 7.95 -0.64 8.83
N CYS A 451 7.95 -1.77 8.14
CA CYS A 451 7.20 -2.00 6.90
C CYS A 451 6.86 -3.50 6.75
N GLY A 452 6.01 -3.87 5.80
CA GLY A 452 5.74 -5.27 5.50
C GLY A 452 5.20 -5.51 4.10
N GLY A 453 5.19 -6.77 3.70
CA GLY A 453 4.52 -7.25 2.49
C GLY A 453 3.10 -7.72 2.81
N SER A 454 2.62 -8.72 2.05
CA SER A 454 1.29 -9.30 2.26
C SER A 454 1.21 -10.17 3.50
N HIS A 455 2.25 -10.96 3.76
CA HIS A 455 2.28 -11.96 4.83
C HIS A 455 3.59 -11.97 5.65
N HIS A 456 4.49 -11.02 5.40
CA HIS A 456 5.78 -10.88 6.09
C HIS A 456 6.03 -9.41 6.45
N SER A 457 6.97 -9.17 7.36
CA SER A 457 7.20 -7.87 7.96
C SER A 457 8.67 -7.66 8.34
N MET A 458 9.09 -6.40 8.34
CA MET A 458 10.47 -5.97 8.58
C MET A 458 10.53 -4.81 9.57
N GLY A 459 11.58 -4.82 10.41
CA GLY A 459 11.87 -3.74 11.36
C GLY A 459 13.33 -3.33 11.32
N ARG A 460 13.58 -2.02 11.39
CA ARG A 460 14.93 -1.44 11.49
C ARG A 460 15.15 -0.91 12.89
N THR A 461 16.22 -1.37 13.56
CA THR A 461 16.64 -0.81 14.86
C THR A 461 17.43 0.49 14.67
N ALA A 462 17.61 1.26 15.75
CA ALA A 462 18.44 2.46 15.76
C ALA A 462 19.92 2.15 15.47
N ASP A 463 20.41 0.97 15.85
CA ASP A 463 21.77 0.48 15.59
C ASP A 463 21.91 -0.35 14.30
N GLY A 464 20.92 -0.25 13.39
CA GLY A 464 21.02 -0.77 12.03
C GLY A 464 20.73 -2.27 11.86
N LYS A 465 20.33 -3.01 12.89
CA LYS A 465 19.86 -4.40 12.69
C LYS A 465 18.60 -4.41 11.83
N CYS A 466 18.60 -5.26 10.80
CA CYS A 466 17.38 -5.64 10.08
C CYS A 466 16.73 -6.83 10.79
N LEU A 467 15.50 -6.67 11.26
CA LEU A 467 14.66 -7.73 11.83
C LEU A 467 13.59 -8.16 10.83
N VAL A 468 13.26 -9.45 10.81
CA VAL A 468 12.22 -10.06 9.96
C VAL A 468 11.32 -10.98 10.77
N TRP A 469 10.04 -11.07 10.37
CA TRP A 469 9.06 -12.04 10.87
C TRP A 469 7.92 -12.22 9.87
N GLY A 470 7.08 -13.22 10.09
CA GLY A 470 5.94 -13.57 9.27
C GLY A 470 6.15 -14.87 8.46
N ARG A 471 5.57 -14.94 7.26
CA ARG A 471 5.63 -16.11 6.37
C ARG A 471 7.05 -16.53 5.99
N LEU A 472 7.27 -17.85 5.89
CA LEU A 472 8.53 -18.48 5.46
C LEU A 472 8.47 -19.12 4.06
N ASP A 473 7.28 -19.50 3.59
CA ASP A 473 7.07 -20.37 2.41
C ASP A 473 7.77 -19.92 1.11
N GLY A 474 7.87 -18.61 0.89
CA GLY A 474 8.45 -17.98 -0.30
C GLY A 474 9.72 -17.21 0.04
N PHE A 475 10.46 -17.68 1.04
CA PHE A 475 11.71 -17.12 1.53
C PHE A 475 11.65 -15.64 1.97
N GLN A 476 10.48 -15.13 2.33
CA GLN A 476 10.26 -13.72 2.67
C GLN A 476 11.05 -13.24 3.91
N SER A 477 11.61 -14.17 4.69
CA SER A 477 12.53 -13.87 5.80
C SER A 477 13.98 -13.59 5.36
N GLY A 478 14.43 -14.11 4.22
CA GLY A 478 15.84 -14.05 3.82
C GLY A 478 16.76 -14.84 4.77
N LEU A 479 16.20 -15.81 5.51
CA LEU A 479 16.86 -16.64 6.51
C LEU A 479 16.72 -18.12 6.15
N LYS A 480 17.80 -18.88 6.30
CA LYS A 480 17.77 -20.35 6.17
C LYS A 480 16.85 -20.94 7.23
N VAL A 481 15.74 -21.55 6.82
CA VAL A 481 14.71 -22.08 7.72
C VAL A 481 15.27 -23.09 8.73
N ASP A 482 16.21 -23.94 8.29
CA ASP A 482 16.88 -24.96 9.13
C ASP A 482 17.80 -24.37 10.21
N THR A 483 18.02 -23.04 10.23
CA THR A 483 18.82 -22.33 11.25
C THR A 483 17.97 -21.59 12.28
N LEU A 484 16.64 -21.62 12.13
CA LEU A 484 15.70 -20.99 13.06
C LEU A 484 15.50 -21.86 14.31
N ALA A 485 15.33 -21.21 15.46
CA ALA A 485 15.01 -21.91 16.70
C ALA A 485 13.56 -22.43 16.70
N ASP A 486 13.34 -23.60 17.31
CA ASP A 486 12.07 -24.33 17.26
C ASP A 486 10.89 -23.58 17.94
N ASP A 487 11.21 -22.71 18.90
CA ASP A 487 10.27 -21.83 19.61
C ASP A 487 10.00 -20.51 18.87
N ALA A 488 10.93 -20.06 18.03
CA ALA A 488 10.82 -18.86 17.21
C ALA A 488 9.84 -19.00 16.03
N VAL A 489 9.47 -20.24 15.68
CA VAL A 489 8.60 -20.58 14.55
C VAL A 489 7.25 -21.19 14.96
N ILE A 490 6.32 -21.24 14.02
CA ILE A 490 5.10 -22.05 14.08
C ILE A 490 5.14 -23.03 12.90
N LYS A 491 4.85 -24.30 13.18
CA LYS A 491 4.95 -25.43 12.25
C LYS A 491 3.54 -25.90 11.83
N ASP A 492 3.39 -26.38 10.60
CA ASP A 492 2.14 -27.01 10.16
C ASP A 492 1.97 -28.44 10.71
N GLU A 493 0.82 -29.07 10.43
CA GLU A 493 0.49 -30.46 10.80
C GLU A 493 1.55 -31.49 10.38
N ARG A 494 2.43 -31.14 9.43
CA ARG A 494 3.51 -32.00 8.92
C ARG A 494 4.87 -31.66 9.53
N GLY A 495 4.89 -30.81 10.58
CA GLY A 495 6.09 -30.38 11.29
C GLY A 495 6.95 -29.35 10.55
N ARG A 496 6.49 -28.81 9.42
CA ARG A 496 7.28 -27.87 8.61
C ARG A 496 7.11 -26.44 9.12
N PRO A 497 8.18 -25.67 9.39
CA PRO A 497 8.06 -24.25 9.74
C PRO A 497 7.36 -23.46 8.62
N ARG A 498 6.33 -22.69 8.96
CA ARG A 498 5.55 -21.86 8.02
C ARG A 498 5.59 -20.37 8.36
N ILE A 499 5.70 -20.08 9.64
CA ILE A 499 5.67 -18.74 10.22
C ILE A 499 6.88 -18.58 11.13
N LEU A 500 7.65 -17.52 10.94
CA LEU A 500 8.62 -16.98 11.88
C LEU A 500 7.88 -15.97 12.76
N ILE A 501 7.47 -16.36 13.96
CA ILE A 501 6.67 -15.51 14.84
C ILE A 501 7.53 -14.60 15.74
N GLN A 502 8.80 -14.97 15.95
CA GLN A 502 9.76 -14.16 16.71
C GLN A 502 10.61 -13.27 15.77
N PRO A 503 10.58 -11.93 15.92
CA PRO A 503 11.43 -11.02 15.16
C PRO A 503 12.91 -11.38 15.27
N THR A 504 13.48 -11.82 14.15
CA THR A 504 14.83 -12.40 14.08
C THR A 504 15.72 -11.54 13.19
N GLN A 505 17.00 -11.41 13.53
CA GLN A 505 17.93 -10.57 12.79
C GLN A 505 18.39 -11.26 11.50
N VAL A 506 18.34 -10.53 10.38
CA VAL A 506 19.02 -10.92 9.14
C VAL A 506 20.54 -10.67 9.31
N PRO A 507 21.39 -11.70 9.20
CA PRO A 507 22.82 -11.57 9.49
C PRO A 507 23.56 -10.71 8.45
N GLY A 508 24.61 -10.01 8.89
CA GLY A 508 25.49 -9.23 8.01
C GLY A 508 24.97 -7.86 7.54
N ILE A 509 23.69 -7.55 7.74
CA ILE A 509 23.07 -6.30 7.28
C ILE A 509 23.11 -5.21 8.35
N ASN A 510 23.69 -4.05 7.98
CA ASN A 510 23.60 -2.78 8.72
C ASN A 510 22.62 -1.83 7.99
N ALA A 511 21.32 -2.05 8.17
CA ALA A 511 20.23 -1.44 7.44
C ALA A 511 20.10 0.08 7.69
N LYS A 512 20.08 0.84 6.60
CA LYS A 512 19.81 2.29 6.53
C LYS A 512 18.39 2.59 6.07
N GLY A 513 17.84 1.77 5.17
CA GLY A 513 16.44 1.81 4.74
C GLY A 513 15.94 0.41 4.37
N ILE A 514 14.71 0.08 4.79
CA ILE A 514 14.04 -1.19 4.52
C ILE A 514 12.78 -0.97 3.66
N ALA A 515 12.46 -1.94 2.80
CA ALA A 515 11.19 -2.00 2.05
C ALA A 515 10.74 -3.44 1.83
N ALA A 516 9.43 -3.65 1.74
CA ALA A 516 8.79 -4.93 1.47
C ALA A 516 7.53 -4.69 0.63
N ALA A 517 7.21 -5.67 -0.23
CA ALA A 517 5.95 -5.75 -0.96
C ALA A 517 5.47 -7.21 -0.98
N SER A 518 4.51 -7.56 -1.83
CA SER A 518 3.84 -8.87 -1.99
C SER A 518 4.49 -10.02 -1.19
N ASP A 519 5.57 -10.59 -1.74
CA ASP A 519 6.35 -11.69 -1.17
C ASP A 519 7.88 -11.51 -1.40
N HIS A 520 8.36 -10.27 -1.54
CA HIS A 520 9.80 -9.96 -1.61
C HIS A 520 10.19 -8.79 -0.70
N SER A 521 11.48 -8.73 -0.37
CA SER A 521 12.03 -7.81 0.63
C SER A 521 13.34 -7.19 0.13
N LEU A 522 13.58 -5.93 0.53
CA LEU A 522 14.72 -5.13 0.09
C LEU A 522 15.32 -4.34 1.26
N VAL A 523 16.64 -4.18 1.25
CA VAL A 523 17.37 -3.31 2.19
C VAL A 523 18.43 -2.51 1.47
N VAL A 524 18.58 -1.23 1.82
CA VAL A 524 19.81 -0.47 1.57
C VAL A 524 20.57 -0.37 2.89
N ASP A 525 21.84 -0.75 2.90
CA ASP A 525 22.70 -0.71 4.08
C ASP A 525 23.43 0.64 4.25
N ALA A 526 24.14 0.80 5.36
CA ALA A 526 24.92 1.99 5.68
C ALA A 526 26.06 2.27 4.68
N ASP A 527 26.64 1.20 4.11
CA ASP A 527 27.66 1.28 3.05
C ASP A 527 27.06 1.70 1.70
N GLY A 528 25.73 1.71 1.57
CA GLY A 528 25.00 2.07 0.35
C GLY A 528 24.83 0.92 -0.64
N LYS A 529 25.03 -0.33 -0.20
CA LYS A 529 24.74 -1.52 -1.01
C LYS A 529 23.25 -1.87 -0.87
N ALA A 530 22.65 -2.39 -1.93
CA ALA A 530 21.33 -2.99 -1.86
C ALA A 530 21.44 -4.50 -1.57
N TRP A 531 20.50 -5.00 -0.80
CA TRP A 531 20.26 -6.42 -0.51
C TRP A 531 18.82 -6.77 -0.87
N SER A 532 18.58 -7.99 -1.32
CA SER A 532 17.24 -8.49 -1.64
C SER A 532 17.08 -9.99 -1.39
N TRP A 533 15.83 -10.41 -1.19
CA TRP A 533 15.43 -11.81 -1.05
C TRP A 533 13.92 -12.02 -1.29
N GLY A 534 13.47 -13.28 -1.25
CA GLY A 534 12.08 -13.68 -1.44
C GLY A 534 11.73 -14.00 -2.89
N PHE A 535 10.44 -13.87 -3.22
CA PHE A 535 9.89 -14.22 -4.54
C PHE A 535 10.56 -13.42 -5.67
N SER A 536 10.96 -14.07 -6.77
CA SER A 536 11.78 -13.46 -7.82
C SER A 536 11.33 -13.73 -9.26
N ALA A 537 10.20 -14.41 -9.49
CA ALA A 537 9.77 -14.83 -10.84
C ALA A 537 9.73 -13.69 -11.89
N THR A 538 9.42 -12.47 -11.46
CA THR A 538 9.32 -11.22 -12.25
C THR A 538 10.64 -10.42 -12.28
N TYR A 539 11.74 -11.00 -11.78
CA TYR A 539 13.03 -10.33 -11.48
C TYR A 539 12.96 -9.21 -10.44
N GLN A 540 11.86 -9.07 -9.70
CA GLN A 540 11.65 -7.99 -8.71
C GLN A 540 12.76 -7.85 -7.67
N THR A 541 13.48 -8.92 -7.31
CA THR A 541 14.64 -8.89 -6.40
C THR A 541 15.87 -8.17 -6.99
N GLY A 542 15.91 -7.94 -8.31
CA GLY A 542 17.07 -7.39 -9.01
C GLY A 542 18.26 -8.35 -9.12
N GLN A 543 18.12 -9.63 -8.75
CA GLN A 543 19.21 -10.60 -8.72
C GLN A 543 19.55 -11.25 -10.07
N GLY A 544 18.90 -10.85 -11.16
CA GLY A 544 19.18 -11.36 -12.51
C GLY A 544 18.62 -12.75 -12.81
N THR A 545 17.92 -13.39 -11.86
CA THR A 545 17.23 -14.66 -12.05
C THR A 545 15.74 -14.57 -11.68
N GLN A 546 14.96 -15.54 -12.17
CA GLN A 546 13.57 -15.79 -11.80
C GLN A 546 13.44 -16.74 -10.61
N ASP A 547 14.52 -17.42 -10.21
CA ASP A 547 14.56 -18.30 -9.04
C ASP A 547 14.41 -17.50 -7.74
N ASP A 548 13.57 -17.97 -6.82
CA ASP A 548 13.33 -17.32 -5.54
C ASP A 548 14.59 -17.34 -4.65
N ILE A 549 14.84 -16.23 -3.96
CA ILE A 549 16.12 -15.96 -3.30
C ILE A 549 16.00 -16.31 -1.81
N GLU A 550 16.51 -17.49 -1.42
CA GLU A 550 16.41 -18.08 -0.07
C GLU A 550 16.95 -17.17 1.05
N VAL A 551 18.11 -16.56 0.81
CA VAL A 551 18.88 -15.82 1.82
C VAL A 551 19.17 -14.42 1.31
N ALA A 552 19.12 -13.44 2.22
CA ALA A 552 19.45 -12.05 1.92
C ALA A 552 20.79 -11.91 1.17
N THR A 553 20.70 -11.45 -0.08
CA THR A 553 21.83 -11.43 -1.03
C THR A 553 22.07 -10.01 -1.53
N VAL A 554 23.34 -9.60 -1.63
CA VAL A 554 23.73 -8.28 -2.18
C VAL A 554 23.36 -8.21 -3.66
N ILE A 555 22.73 -7.11 -4.10
CA ILE A 555 22.49 -6.82 -5.52
C ILE A 555 23.76 -6.19 -6.11
N ASP A 556 24.52 -6.98 -6.87
CA ASP A 556 25.68 -6.48 -7.62
C ASP A 556 25.36 -6.37 -9.12
N ASN A 557 25.50 -5.16 -9.68
CA ASN A 557 25.57 -4.91 -11.11
C ASN A 557 26.36 -3.63 -11.41
N THR A 558 26.72 -3.41 -12.67
CA THR A 558 27.50 -2.25 -13.12
C THR A 558 26.82 -0.89 -12.93
N ALA A 559 25.50 -0.83 -12.73
CA ALA A 559 24.78 0.42 -12.52
C ALA A 559 24.83 0.91 -11.07
N VAL A 560 24.78 -0.01 -10.08
CA VAL A 560 24.79 0.31 -8.64
C VAL A 560 26.15 0.10 -7.97
N ARG A 561 27.08 -0.66 -8.58
CA ARG A 561 28.42 -0.88 -8.02
C ARG A 561 29.17 0.45 -7.88
N GLY A 562 29.58 0.78 -6.65
CA GLY A 562 30.23 2.05 -6.32
C GLY A 562 29.28 3.25 -6.23
N LYS A 563 27.95 3.03 -6.24
CA LYS A 563 26.96 4.06 -5.93
C LYS A 563 26.58 3.98 -4.45
N GLN A 564 26.45 5.14 -3.81
CA GLN A 564 25.96 5.25 -2.44
C GLN A 564 24.43 5.25 -2.47
N LEU A 565 23.78 4.08 -2.50
CA LEU A 565 22.32 4.03 -2.39
C LEU A 565 21.87 4.62 -1.03
N ASN A 566 20.71 5.25 -0.99
CA ASN A 566 20.18 5.91 0.21
C ASN A 566 18.74 5.53 0.57
N TRP A 567 17.94 5.07 -0.39
CA TRP A 567 16.56 4.63 -0.16
C TRP A 567 16.15 3.54 -1.16
N VAL A 568 15.13 2.78 -0.79
CA VAL A 568 14.54 1.70 -1.59
C VAL A 568 13.03 1.61 -1.33
N GLY A 569 12.28 1.23 -2.37
CA GLY A 569 10.85 0.92 -2.34
C GLY A 569 10.54 -0.29 -3.20
N ALA A 570 9.49 -1.01 -2.83
CA ALA A 570 9.05 -2.25 -3.46
C ALA A 570 7.59 -2.10 -3.93
N GLY A 571 7.28 -2.59 -5.12
CA GLY A 571 5.94 -2.67 -5.69
C GLY A 571 5.50 -4.12 -5.86
N GLY A 572 4.34 -4.33 -6.49
CA GLY A 572 3.73 -5.66 -6.63
C GLY A 572 4.61 -6.67 -7.36
N GLN A 573 5.28 -6.22 -8.42
CA GLN A 573 6.17 -7.02 -9.29
C GLN A 573 7.50 -6.34 -9.68
N PHE A 574 7.86 -5.25 -9.00
CA PHE A 574 9.03 -4.44 -9.34
C PHE A 574 9.63 -3.72 -8.11
N SER A 575 10.83 -3.16 -8.27
CA SER A 575 11.60 -2.50 -7.22
C SER A 575 12.23 -1.20 -7.71
N VAL A 576 12.31 -0.20 -6.82
CA VAL A 576 12.93 1.11 -7.09
C VAL A 576 13.97 1.41 -6.01
N PHE A 577 15.18 1.81 -6.44
CA PHE A 577 16.28 2.22 -5.57
C PHE A 577 16.68 3.63 -5.93
N THR A 578 17.24 4.38 -4.98
CA THR A 578 17.84 5.68 -5.25
C THR A 578 19.23 5.81 -4.63
N SER A 579 20.06 6.63 -5.27
CA SER A 579 21.24 7.26 -4.66
C SER A 579 21.09 8.78 -4.75
N PRO A 580 21.76 9.58 -3.91
CA PRO A 580 21.90 11.01 -4.17
C PRO A 580 22.52 11.23 -5.55
N ALA A 581 22.14 12.34 -6.18
CA ALA A 581 22.94 12.94 -7.23
C ALA A 581 24.08 13.73 -6.58
N THR A 582 25.28 13.60 -7.13
CA THR A 582 26.33 14.59 -6.95
C THR A 582 25.94 15.86 -7.72
N GLU A 583 26.20 17.02 -7.12
CA GLU A 583 26.08 18.33 -7.79
C GLU A 583 27.05 18.47 -8.97
#